data_AF-A0A3R6PRE5-F1
#
_entry.id   AF-A0A3R6PRE5-F1
#
_cell.length_a   1.000
_cell.length_b   1.000
_cell.length_c   1.000
_cell.angle_alpha   90.00
_cell.angle_beta   90.00
_cell.angle_gamma   90.00
#
_symmetry.space_group_name_H-M   'P 1'
#
loop_
_entity.id
_entity.type
_entity.pdbx_description
1 polymer ?
#
loop_
_entity_poly.entity_id
_entity_poly.type
_entity_poly.pdbx_seq_one_letter_code
_entity_poly.pdbx_strand_id
1 'polypeptide(L)'
;MVKQYTVDGKVIHLIGISFKTSRGTTVQLLFQKEKFTAKAFYQSFTAAGGSCCYGEGSKMQADLLFGFLGSILDTEHTALLPPVGWFHLDDRWVYTPYKEDCCSDSLLSTPTSLVLIRIAAVLKTRIPDKFNGSKYLFAISENDATLQVRLTVDDIPKHFHQMLDQYSASALLPVYGDNPEITATIGDYRSKTNFVTLITRTKAEPRFPLCLIVSTNGITELQQKHCLFLPHEESHTAALPLAEIFSKLCALVEHNPDAFERIVERSYITALGSLDEECAFRNEIALLNVSSVVLCWALKLLKQPDLAQTAHEVCQAYINNCLSEWDSSLDCNAKEILRRVLYSAQEAGGIRLLRYGKVDSSYDSDRDIVQKGGDFLLKGSLLKYLICEYAQGYSASAIISHLQSEHLLSEFSIAKKIRIDNGTYVDARLLTLKRSCLTEYEDSD
;
A
#
# COMPACT_ATOMS: atom_id res chain seq x y z
N MET A 1 -15.21 -9.09 30.79
CA MET A 1 -15.49 -7.91 31.65
C MET A 1 -14.60 -7.97 32.87
N VAL A 2 -13.85 -6.92 33.17
CA VAL A 2 -13.13 -6.78 34.46
C VAL A 2 -14.01 -5.98 35.41
N LYS A 3 -14.31 -6.51 36.60
CA LYS A 3 -15.11 -5.83 37.63
C LYS A 3 -14.36 -5.81 38.95
N GLN A 4 -14.39 -4.66 39.61
CA GLN A 4 -13.77 -4.45 40.91
C GLN A 4 -14.77 -4.82 42.01
N TYR A 5 -14.32 -5.62 42.98
CA TYR A 5 -15.12 -6.02 44.14
C TYR A 5 -14.31 -5.76 45.41
N THR A 6 -14.98 -5.38 46.49
CA THR A 6 -14.36 -5.24 47.82
C THR A 6 -14.82 -6.39 48.70
N VAL A 7 -13.89 -7.22 49.14
CA VAL A 7 -14.16 -8.34 50.06
C VAL A 7 -13.23 -8.18 51.27
N ASP A 8 -13.80 -8.12 52.48
CA ASP A 8 -13.06 -7.97 53.74
C ASP A 8 -12.04 -6.81 53.76
N GLY A 9 -12.42 -5.68 53.16
CA GLY A 9 -11.58 -4.47 53.09
C GLY A 9 -10.44 -4.53 52.07
N LYS A 10 -10.32 -5.62 51.29
CA LYS A 10 -9.38 -5.73 50.17
C LYS A 10 -10.10 -5.60 48.84
N VAL A 11 -9.53 -4.80 47.95
CA VAL A 11 -9.96 -4.68 46.56
C VAL A 11 -9.48 -5.90 45.79
N ILE A 12 -10.39 -6.62 45.14
CA ILE A 12 -10.10 -7.76 44.28
C ILE A 12 -10.66 -7.48 42.88
N HIS A 13 -9.84 -7.65 41.86
CA HIS A 13 -10.26 -7.54 40.47
C HIS A 13 -10.68 -8.91 39.95
N LEU A 14 -11.91 -9.03 39.44
CA LEU A 14 -12.42 -10.25 38.83
C LEU A 14 -12.55 -10.09 37.32
N ILE A 15 -12.11 -11.11 36.58
CA ILE A 15 -12.30 -11.27 35.16
C ILE A 15 -13.50 -12.21 34.94
N GLY A 16 -14.59 -11.68 34.40
CA GLY A 16 -15.76 -12.43 33.96
C GLY A 16 -15.75 -12.68 32.46
N ILE A 17 -15.82 -13.96 32.09
CA ILE A 17 -15.87 -14.43 30.70
C ILE A 17 -17.17 -15.22 30.48
N SER A 18 -17.96 -14.82 29.49
CA SER A 18 -19.21 -15.53 29.14
C SER A 18 -19.09 -16.11 27.75
N PHE A 19 -19.52 -17.35 27.56
CA PHE A 19 -19.55 -18.02 26.25
C PHE A 19 -20.82 -18.86 26.10
N LYS A 20 -21.20 -19.18 24.87
CA LYS A 20 -22.29 -20.12 24.58
C LYS A 20 -21.74 -21.48 24.23
N THR A 21 -22.29 -22.54 24.81
CA THR A 21 -21.98 -23.92 24.43
C THR A 21 -22.62 -24.25 23.07
N SER A 22 -22.22 -25.37 22.47
CA SER A 22 -22.82 -25.89 21.23
C SER A 22 -24.33 -26.14 21.32
N ARG A 23 -24.88 -26.24 22.54
CA ARG A 23 -26.31 -26.36 22.81
C ARG A 23 -27.01 -25.01 23.06
N GLY A 24 -26.30 -23.89 22.84
CA GLY A 24 -26.81 -22.54 23.01
C GLY A 24 -26.88 -22.05 24.46
N THR A 25 -26.39 -22.82 25.42
CA THR A 25 -26.40 -22.44 26.85
C THR A 25 -25.30 -21.44 27.13
N THR A 26 -25.64 -20.29 27.71
CA THR A 26 -24.65 -19.31 28.16
C THR A 26 -24.02 -19.77 29.48
N VAL A 27 -22.70 -19.88 29.50
CA VAL A 27 -21.88 -20.22 30.66
C VAL A 27 -21.02 -19.02 31.01
N GLN A 28 -20.86 -18.73 32.30
CA GLN A 28 -20.03 -17.65 32.80
C GLN A 28 -18.94 -18.21 33.71
N LEU A 29 -17.68 -17.85 33.43
CA LEU A 29 -16.51 -18.16 34.24
C LEU A 29 -15.98 -16.88 34.90
N LEU A 30 -15.52 -17.02 36.13
CA LEU A 30 -14.99 -15.92 36.95
C LEU A 30 -13.59 -16.28 37.45
N PHE A 31 -12.63 -15.39 37.22
CA PHE A 31 -11.25 -15.54 37.66
C PHE A 31 -10.82 -14.33 38.47
N GLN A 32 -9.98 -14.52 39.49
CA GLN A 32 -9.24 -13.40 40.09
C GLN A 32 -8.15 -12.96 39.11
N LYS A 33 -8.06 -11.65 38.81
CA LYS A 33 -7.10 -11.08 37.84
C LYS A 33 -5.67 -11.55 38.12
N GLU A 34 -5.26 -11.51 39.39
CA GLU A 34 -3.93 -11.90 39.87
C GLU A 34 -3.60 -13.40 39.70
N LYS A 35 -4.61 -14.25 39.50
CA LYS A 35 -4.47 -15.71 39.37
C LYS A 35 -4.86 -16.20 37.98
N PHE A 36 -5.20 -15.27 37.07
CA PHE A 36 -5.63 -15.62 35.73
C PHE A 36 -4.43 -16.11 34.92
N THR A 37 -4.59 -17.25 34.26
CA THR A 37 -3.65 -17.75 33.25
C THR A 37 -4.43 -18.36 32.10
N ALA A 38 -3.90 -18.31 30.88
CA ALA A 38 -4.49 -18.93 29.70
C ALA A 38 -4.79 -20.44 29.93
N LYS A 39 -3.88 -21.13 30.63
CA LYS A 39 -4.02 -22.54 31.00
C LYS A 39 -5.19 -22.79 31.96
N ALA A 40 -5.31 -21.99 33.03
CA ALA A 40 -6.42 -22.12 33.98
C ALA A 40 -7.77 -21.83 33.33
N PHE A 41 -7.80 -20.87 32.40
CA PHE A 41 -8.99 -20.56 31.63
C PHE A 41 -9.38 -21.69 30.68
N TYR A 42 -8.44 -22.25 29.90
CA TYR A 42 -8.71 -23.39 29.02
C TYR A 42 -9.27 -24.60 29.78
N GLN A 43 -8.68 -24.94 30.92
CA GLN A 43 -9.15 -26.03 31.77
C GLN A 43 -10.57 -25.79 32.27
N SER A 44 -10.87 -24.57 32.73
CA SER A 44 -12.19 -24.19 33.22
C SER A 44 -13.24 -24.13 32.11
N PHE A 45 -12.86 -23.66 30.91
CA PHE A 45 -13.70 -23.63 29.71
C PHE A 45 -14.10 -25.06 29.28
N THR A 46 -13.12 -25.96 29.22
CA THR A 46 -13.34 -27.36 28.85
C THR A 46 -14.21 -28.07 29.89
N ALA A 47 -13.91 -27.88 31.19
CA ALA A 47 -14.69 -28.45 32.28
C ALA A 47 -16.15 -27.97 32.29
N ALA A 48 -16.40 -26.74 31.85
CA ALA A 48 -17.75 -26.16 31.77
C ALA A 48 -18.48 -26.52 30.46
N GLY A 49 -17.98 -27.50 29.69
CA GLY A 49 -18.63 -27.99 28.48
C GLY A 49 -18.41 -27.10 27.25
N GLY A 50 -17.44 -26.18 27.31
CA GLY A 50 -16.96 -25.46 26.14
C GLY A 50 -16.23 -26.41 25.18
N SER A 51 -16.57 -26.35 23.90
CA SER A 51 -15.91 -27.12 22.84
C SER A 51 -15.41 -26.18 21.76
N CYS A 52 -14.14 -26.31 21.40
CA CYS A 52 -13.53 -25.64 20.26
C CYS A 52 -13.58 -26.60 19.06
N CYS A 53 -14.40 -26.31 18.04
CA CYS A 53 -14.51 -27.15 16.85
C CYS A 53 -13.31 -26.89 15.92
N TYR A 54 -12.30 -27.74 15.94
CA TYR A 54 -11.15 -27.62 15.02
C TYR A 54 -10.66 -28.99 14.53
N GLY A 55 -10.21 -29.03 13.27
CA GLY A 55 -9.60 -30.19 12.61
C GLY A 55 -8.17 -30.47 13.10
N GLU A 56 -7.36 -31.18 12.30
CA GLU A 56 -5.97 -31.52 12.64
C GLU A 56 -5.15 -30.29 13.05
N GLY A 57 -4.51 -30.32 14.23
CA GLY A 57 -3.76 -29.20 14.82
C GLY A 57 -4.46 -28.48 16.00
N SER A 58 -5.60 -29.01 16.47
CA SER A 58 -6.50 -28.41 17.48
C SER A 58 -5.85 -27.91 18.77
N LYS A 59 -4.76 -28.53 19.25
CA LYS A 59 -4.07 -28.11 20.47
C LYS A 59 -3.37 -26.75 20.32
N MET A 60 -2.66 -26.54 19.22
CA MET A 60 -1.96 -25.27 18.93
C MET A 60 -2.96 -24.12 18.76
N GLN A 61 -4.07 -24.37 18.08
CA GLN A 61 -5.12 -23.36 17.86
C GLN A 61 -5.86 -23.00 19.15
N ALA A 62 -6.08 -23.97 20.03
CA ALA A 62 -6.61 -23.71 21.37
C ALA A 62 -5.61 -22.89 22.19
N ASP A 63 -4.34 -23.31 22.26
CA ASP A 63 -3.29 -22.58 23.00
C ASP A 63 -3.16 -21.12 22.51
N LEU A 64 -3.29 -20.88 21.19
CA LEU A 64 -3.31 -19.54 20.59
C LEU A 64 -4.57 -18.73 20.95
N LEU A 65 -5.77 -19.33 20.89
CA LEU A 65 -7.02 -18.67 21.28
C LEU A 65 -7.01 -18.27 22.76
N PHE A 66 -6.52 -19.16 23.63
CA PHE A 66 -6.46 -18.91 25.07
C PHE A 66 -5.32 -17.95 25.44
N GLY A 67 -4.21 -17.95 24.71
CA GLY A 67 -3.17 -16.94 24.79
C GLY A 67 -3.68 -15.55 24.37
N PHE A 68 -4.42 -15.48 23.26
CA PHE A 68 -5.05 -14.25 22.78
C PHE A 68 -6.05 -13.69 23.79
N LEU A 69 -6.98 -14.51 24.26
CA LEU A 69 -7.95 -14.11 25.28
C LEU A 69 -7.25 -13.66 26.57
N GLY A 70 -6.10 -14.25 26.91
CA GLY A 70 -5.30 -13.77 28.04
C GLY A 70 -4.71 -12.38 27.82
N SER A 71 -4.13 -12.11 26.65
CA SER A 71 -3.61 -10.79 26.28
C SER A 71 -4.71 -9.72 26.30
N ILE A 72 -5.91 -10.05 25.80
CA ILE A 72 -7.11 -9.18 25.84
C ILE A 72 -7.46 -8.78 27.27
N LEU A 73 -7.43 -9.75 28.17
CA LEU A 73 -7.91 -9.58 29.54
C LEU A 73 -6.88 -8.87 30.44
N ASP A 74 -5.60 -8.94 30.09
CA ASP A 74 -4.51 -8.24 30.77
C ASP A 74 -4.35 -6.78 30.33
N THR A 75 -4.59 -6.46 29.05
CA THR A 75 -4.19 -5.16 28.49
C THR A 75 -5.17 -4.01 28.71
N GLU A 76 -6.41 -4.24 29.17
CA GLU A 76 -7.46 -3.20 29.36
C GLU A 76 -7.69 -2.25 28.15
N HIS A 77 -7.08 -2.54 27.00
CA HIS A 77 -7.14 -1.74 25.80
C HIS A 77 -8.32 -2.16 24.91
N THR A 78 -9.04 -1.17 24.40
CA THR A 78 -10.24 -1.32 23.55
C THR A 78 -9.93 -1.67 22.10
N ALA A 79 -8.65 -1.67 21.69
CA ALA A 79 -8.21 -2.02 20.36
C ALA A 79 -7.20 -3.17 20.45
N LEU A 80 -7.62 -4.34 19.99
CA LEU A 80 -6.82 -5.56 20.02
C LEU A 80 -6.33 -5.89 18.63
N LEU A 81 -5.02 -6.00 18.49
CA LEU A 81 -4.40 -6.62 17.33
C LEU A 81 -4.45 -8.14 17.55
N PRO A 82 -5.15 -8.93 16.71
CA PRO A 82 -5.21 -10.38 16.89
C PRO A 82 -3.84 -11.08 16.75
N PRO A 83 -3.70 -12.38 17.07
CA PRO A 83 -2.53 -13.20 16.72
C PRO A 83 -2.52 -13.56 15.23
N VAL A 84 -1.37 -14.04 14.73
CA VAL A 84 -1.19 -14.45 13.32
C VAL A 84 -2.23 -15.50 12.90
N GLY A 85 -2.84 -15.31 11.72
CA GLY A 85 -3.95 -16.13 11.24
C GLY A 85 -5.32 -15.85 11.87
N TRP A 86 -5.44 -15.08 12.96
CA TRP A 86 -6.73 -14.72 13.56
C TRP A 86 -7.27 -13.39 13.05
N PHE A 87 -8.59 -13.33 12.80
CA PHE A 87 -9.30 -12.20 12.21
C PHE A 87 -10.66 -12.01 12.89
N HIS A 88 -11.13 -10.77 13.05
CA HIS A 88 -12.50 -10.48 13.48
C HIS A 88 -13.39 -10.23 12.25
N LEU A 89 -14.48 -10.97 12.10
CA LEU A 89 -15.44 -10.86 10.99
C LEU A 89 -16.85 -11.13 11.51
N ASP A 90 -17.81 -10.25 11.20
CA ASP A 90 -19.22 -10.39 11.56
C ASP A 90 -19.40 -10.84 13.03
N ASP A 91 -18.78 -10.10 13.95
CA ASP A 91 -18.75 -10.36 15.40
C ASP A 91 -18.16 -11.72 15.82
N ARG A 92 -17.31 -12.33 14.97
CA ARG A 92 -16.67 -13.63 15.25
C ARG A 92 -15.18 -13.61 14.94
N TRP A 93 -14.41 -14.27 15.80
CA TRP A 93 -12.98 -14.52 15.58
C TRP A 93 -12.78 -15.77 14.72
N VAL A 94 -12.03 -15.65 13.62
CA VAL A 94 -11.76 -16.71 12.64
C VAL A 94 -10.26 -16.92 12.51
N TYR A 95 -9.80 -18.18 12.53
CA TYR A 95 -8.39 -18.54 12.31
C TYR A 95 -8.22 -19.15 10.91
N THR A 96 -7.37 -18.56 10.08
CA THR A 96 -6.90 -19.13 8.82
C THR A 96 -5.42 -19.47 8.96
N PRO A 97 -5.05 -20.76 9.04
CA PRO A 97 -3.66 -21.15 8.91
C PRO A 97 -3.20 -20.81 7.49
N TYR A 98 -2.05 -20.14 7.36
CA TYR A 98 -1.37 -19.97 6.06
C TYR A 98 -0.90 -21.36 5.59
N LYS A 99 -1.81 -22.10 4.97
CA LYS A 99 -1.49 -23.31 4.20
C LYS A 99 -1.29 -22.85 2.76
N GLU A 100 -0.16 -23.25 2.18
CA GLU A 100 0.23 -23.15 0.76
C GLU A 100 1.14 -21.96 0.38
N ASP A 101 2.42 -22.31 0.16
CA ASP A 101 3.23 -21.98 -1.02
C ASP A 101 3.36 -20.53 -1.47
N CYS A 102 3.78 -19.64 -0.58
CA CYS A 102 4.60 -18.47 -0.97
C CYS A 102 6.09 -18.67 -0.64
N CYS A 103 6.46 -19.79 -0.02
CA CYS A 103 7.74 -19.98 0.69
C CYS A 103 8.50 -21.26 0.33
N SER A 104 8.01 -22.06 -0.61
CA SER A 104 8.58 -23.38 -0.96
C SER A 104 9.72 -23.33 -1.97
N ASP A 105 9.94 -22.19 -2.65
CA ASP A 105 11.02 -22.07 -3.62
C ASP A 105 12.38 -21.97 -2.92
N SER A 106 13.36 -22.70 -3.46
CA SER A 106 14.74 -22.70 -2.96
C SER A 106 15.35 -21.28 -3.03
N LEU A 107 15.30 -20.57 -1.92
CA LEU A 107 15.79 -19.18 -1.72
C LEU A 107 17.32 -19.10 -1.71
N LEU A 108 17.97 -19.48 -2.82
CA LEU A 108 19.38 -19.19 -3.04
C LEU A 108 19.61 -18.02 -4.02
N SER A 109 18.57 -17.25 -4.36
CA SER A 109 18.66 -16.06 -5.24
C SER A 109 17.33 -15.31 -5.39
N THR A 110 16.67 -14.94 -4.28
CA THR A 110 15.45 -14.14 -4.37
C THR A 110 15.76 -12.65 -4.39
N PRO A 111 15.28 -11.89 -5.38
CA PRO A 111 15.36 -10.43 -5.43
C PRO A 111 14.91 -9.79 -4.10
N THR A 112 15.65 -8.77 -3.66
CA THR A 112 15.36 -7.93 -2.48
C THR A 112 13.94 -7.38 -2.49
N SER A 113 13.46 -6.94 -3.66
CA SER A 113 12.09 -6.51 -3.94
C SER A 113 11.06 -7.56 -3.50
N LEU A 114 11.20 -8.80 -3.98
CA LEU A 114 10.33 -9.92 -3.62
C LEU A 114 10.43 -10.26 -2.12
N VAL A 115 11.61 -10.16 -1.52
CA VAL A 115 11.78 -10.36 -0.07
C VAL A 115 10.94 -9.35 0.71
N LEU A 116 11.08 -8.06 0.41
CA LEU A 116 10.36 -6.99 1.11
C LEU A 116 8.85 -7.13 0.92
N ILE A 117 8.39 -7.41 -0.31
CA ILE A 117 6.97 -7.63 -0.60
C ILE A 117 6.42 -8.84 0.15
N ARG A 118 7.13 -9.97 0.18
CA ARG A 118 6.66 -11.18 0.87
C ARG A 118 6.51 -10.92 2.37
N ILE A 119 7.45 -10.18 2.98
CA ILE A 119 7.33 -9.77 4.38
C ILE A 119 6.13 -8.84 4.57
N ALA A 120 5.97 -7.83 3.71
CA ALA A 120 4.81 -6.94 3.74
C ALA A 120 3.49 -7.70 3.57
N ALA A 121 3.44 -8.71 2.70
CA ALA A 121 2.27 -9.55 2.44
C ALA A 121 1.90 -10.41 3.65
N VAL A 122 2.88 -11.09 4.26
CA VAL A 122 2.68 -11.89 5.48
C VAL A 122 2.24 -11.02 6.66
N LEU A 123 2.69 -9.76 6.69
CA LEU A 123 2.42 -8.82 7.78
C LEU A 123 1.35 -7.77 7.48
N LYS A 124 0.73 -7.79 6.30
CA LYS A 124 -0.26 -6.80 5.88
C LYS A 124 -1.35 -6.60 6.92
N THR A 125 -1.81 -7.69 7.52
CA THR A 125 -2.88 -7.67 8.53
C THR A 125 -2.40 -7.40 9.96
N ARG A 126 -1.10 -7.16 10.14
CA ARG A 126 -0.44 -6.84 11.42
C ARG A 126 0.07 -5.41 11.46
N ILE A 127 0.17 -4.77 10.30
CA ILE A 127 0.48 -3.35 10.17
C ILE A 127 -0.83 -2.59 10.45
N PRO A 128 -0.88 -1.74 11.49
CA PRO A 128 -2.06 -0.94 11.79
C PRO A 128 -2.59 -0.21 10.55
N ASP A 129 -3.93 -0.12 10.39
CA ASP A 129 -4.57 0.53 9.24
C ASP A 129 -4.12 1.99 9.04
N LYS A 130 -3.66 2.65 10.12
CA LYS A 130 -3.04 3.99 10.08
C LYS A 130 -1.75 4.06 9.24
N PHE A 131 -1.17 2.93 8.87
CA PHE A 131 0.09 2.79 8.14
C PHE A 131 -0.10 2.11 6.78
N ASN A 132 -1.33 1.78 6.40
CA ASN A 132 -1.63 1.25 5.08
C ASN A 132 -1.47 2.35 4.03
N GLY A 133 -0.46 2.20 3.16
CA GLY A 133 -0.22 3.10 2.04
C GLY A 133 -1.41 3.19 1.09
N SER A 134 -1.36 4.17 0.19
CA SER A 134 -2.45 4.44 -0.76
C SER A 134 -2.59 3.37 -1.85
N LYS A 135 -1.50 2.64 -2.12
CA LYS A 135 -1.38 1.62 -3.16
C LYS A 135 -1.03 0.25 -2.55
N TYR A 136 -1.94 -0.71 -2.69
CA TYR A 136 -1.75 -2.11 -2.25
C TYR A 136 -1.36 -3.06 -3.39
N LEU A 137 -1.24 -2.51 -4.59
CA LEU A 137 -0.80 -3.22 -5.78
C LEU A 137 0.66 -2.84 -6.00
N PHE A 138 1.52 -3.83 -6.19
CA PHE A 138 2.93 -3.66 -6.54
C PHE A 138 3.10 -4.11 -7.98
N ALA A 139 4.00 -3.48 -8.73
CA ALA A 139 4.31 -3.89 -10.09
C ALA A 139 5.82 -4.02 -10.25
N ILE A 140 6.25 -5.12 -10.86
CA ILE A 140 7.65 -5.39 -11.15
C ILE A 140 7.80 -5.81 -12.61
N SER A 141 8.88 -5.35 -13.24
CA SER A 141 9.28 -5.80 -14.57
C SER A 141 10.25 -6.96 -14.37
N GLU A 142 9.72 -8.18 -14.37
CA GLU A 142 10.52 -9.40 -14.19
C GLU A 142 10.25 -10.37 -15.34
N ASN A 143 11.34 -10.89 -15.90
CA ASN A 143 11.32 -12.00 -16.85
C ASN A 143 11.35 -13.38 -16.16
N ASP A 144 11.33 -13.41 -14.82
CA ASP A 144 11.79 -14.59 -14.08
C ASP A 144 10.70 -15.65 -13.89
N ALA A 145 11.02 -16.87 -14.31
CA ALA A 145 10.18 -18.07 -14.26
C ALA A 145 9.96 -18.63 -12.84
N THR A 146 10.35 -17.88 -11.80
CA THR A 146 10.36 -18.34 -10.40
C THR A 146 9.04 -18.09 -9.68
N LEU A 147 8.25 -17.10 -10.10
CA LEU A 147 6.90 -16.89 -9.57
C LEU A 147 5.91 -17.78 -10.34
N GLN A 148 5.30 -18.76 -9.67
CA GLN A 148 4.19 -19.50 -10.24
C GLN A 148 2.96 -18.60 -10.37
N VAL A 149 2.89 -17.84 -11.47
CA VAL A 149 1.75 -16.98 -11.77
C VAL A 149 0.68 -17.82 -12.48
N ARG A 150 -0.51 -17.89 -11.88
CA ARG A 150 -1.66 -18.65 -12.43
C ARG A 150 -2.84 -17.76 -12.86
N LEU A 151 -2.66 -16.44 -12.77
CA LEU A 151 -3.68 -15.42 -13.05
C LEU A 151 -3.10 -14.36 -13.99
N THR A 152 -3.93 -13.84 -14.90
CA THR A 152 -3.57 -12.73 -15.79
C THR A 152 -4.67 -11.68 -15.81
N VAL A 153 -4.31 -10.40 -15.84
CA VAL A 153 -5.28 -9.31 -15.94
C VAL A 153 -6.00 -9.27 -17.30
N ASP A 154 -5.48 -9.97 -18.31
CA ASP A 154 -6.10 -10.04 -19.65
C ASP A 154 -7.16 -11.16 -19.78
N ASP A 155 -7.39 -11.89 -18.68
CA ASP A 155 -8.38 -12.95 -18.63
C ASP A 155 -9.82 -12.39 -18.74
N ILE A 156 -10.75 -13.25 -19.15
CA ILE A 156 -12.17 -12.93 -19.21
C ILE A 156 -12.62 -12.50 -17.80
N PRO A 157 -13.22 -11.31 -17.61
CA PRO A 157 -13.47 -10.77 -16.26
C PRO A 157 -14.26 -11.69 -15.32
N LYS A 158 -15.21 -12.46 -15.86
CA LYS A 158 -15.96 -13.45 -15.09
C LYS A 158 -15.07 -14.59 -14.58
N HIS A 159 -14.16 -15.08 -15.43
CA HIS A 159 -13.22 -16.14 -15.06
C HIS A 159 -12.16 -15.62 -14.09
N PHE A 160 -11.62 -14.43 -14.35
CA PHE A 160 -10.70 -13.74 -13.44
C PHE A 160 -11.28 -13.62 -12.04
N HIS A 161 -12.53 -13.15 -11.92
CA HIS A 161 -13.22 -13.03 -10.62
C HIS A 161 -13.38 -14.38 -9.91
N GLN A 162 -13.74 -15.44 -10.64
CA GLN A 162 -13.87 -16.79 -10.08
C GLN A 162 -12.53 -17.35 -9.60
N MET A 163 -11.44 -17.05 -10.31
CA MET A 163 -10.10 -17.45 -9.91
C MET A 163 -9.63 -16.66 -8.69
N LEU A 164 -9.93 -15.35 -8.60
CA LEU A 164 -9.62 -14.56 -7.40
C LEU A 164 -10.21 -15.16 -6.11
N ASP A 165 -11.42 -15.71 -6.18
CA ASP A 165 -12.06 -16.39 -5.03
C ASP A 165 -11.27 -17.63 -4.55
N GLN A 166 -10.52 -18.28 -5.44
CA GLN A 166 -9.69 -19.44 -5.07
C GLN A 166 -8.43 -19.04 -4.32
N TYR A 167 -7.95 -17.81 -4.51
CA TYR A 167 -6.73 -17.29 -3.90
C TYR A 167 -6.99 -16.35 -2.71
N SER A 168 -8.23 -16.25 -2.24
CA SER A 168 -8.60 -15.34 -1.14
C SER A 168 -7.89 -15.60 0.19
N ALA A 169 -7.26 -16.77 0.33
CA ALA A 169 -6.50 -17.16 1.53
C ALA A 169 -4.98 -16.94 1.40
N SER A 170 -4.48 -16.56 0.21
CA SER A 170 -3.05 -16.34 -0.03
C SER A 170 -2.58 -15.03 0.61
N ALA A 171 -1.32 -14.97 1.08
CA ALA A 171 -0.74 -13.72 1.57
C ALA A 171 -0.35 -12.79 0.40
N LEU A 172 0.26 -13.38 -0.63
CA LEU A 172 0.74 -12.72 -1.84
C LEU A 172 0.07 -13.35 -3.06
N LEU A 173 -0.43 -12.54 -3.97
CA LEU A 173 -1.04 -12.97 -5.22
C LEU A 173 -0.25 -12.41 -6.41
N PRO A 174 0.59 -13.22 -7.06
CA PRO A 174 1.23 -12.82 -8.30
C PRO A 174 0.22 -12.90 -9.45
N VAL A 175 0.17 -11.85 -10.27
CA VAL A 175 -0.73 -11.71 -11.43
C VAL A 175 0.07 -11.21 -12.62
N TYR A 176 -0.08 -11.84 -13.79
CA TYR A 176 0.53 -11.32 -15.02
C TYR A 176 -0.15 -10.02 -15.43
N GLY A 177 0.67 -8.99 -15.65
CA GLY A 177 0.24 -7.65 -16.03
C GLY A 177 -0.08 -7.51 -17.51
N ASP A 178 0.41 -8.42 -18.33
CA ASP A 178 0.27 -8.45 -19.78
C ASP A 178 0.47 -9.87 -20.32
N ASN A 179 -0.48 -10.37 -21.11
CA ASN A 179 -0.34 -11.63 -21.83
C ASN A 179 0.13 -11.35 -23.27
N PRO A 180 1.35 -11.75 -23.66
CA PRO A 180 1.86 -11.50 -25.02
C PRO A 180 1.06 -12.20 -26.13
N GLU A 181 0.23 -13.19 -25.79
CA GLU A 181 -0.60 -13.94 -26.75
C GLU A 181 -1.96 -13.27 -27.04
N ILE A 182 -2.32 -12.20 -26.32
CA ILE A 182 -3.61 -11.50 -26.47
C ILE A 182 -3.40 -10.19 -27.23
N THR A 183 -4.21 -9.96 -28.28
CA THR A 183 -4.17 -8.72 -29.06
C THR A 183 -4.51 -7.50 -28.19
N ALA A 184 -3.73 -6.43 -28.31
CA ALA A 184 -3.80 -5.20 -27.50
C ALA A 184 -5.23 -4.65 -27.30
N THR A 185 -6.07 -4.65 -28.34
CA THR A 185 -7.43 -4.06 -28.29
C THR A 185 -8.41 -4.84 -27.41
N ILE A 186 -8.28 -6.17 -27.34
CA ILE A 186 -9.12 -7.04 -26.51
C ILE A 186 -8.56 -7.11 -25.08
N GLY A 187 -7.22 -7.07 -24.94
CA GLY A 187 -6.53 -6.99 -23.65
C GLY A 187 -6.89 -5.72 -22.88
N ASP A 188 -6.86 -4.56 -23.53
CA ASP A 188 -7.08 -3.24 -22.88
C ASP A 188 -8.40 -3.11 -22.12
N TYR A 189 -9.50 -3.63 -22.66
CA TYR A 189 -10.79 -3.58 -21.95
C TYR A 189 -10.82 -4.54 -20.75
N ARG A 190 -10.25 -5.74 -20.90
CA ARG A 190 -10.23 -6.77 -19.86
C ARG A 190 -9.29 -6.38 -18.73
N SER A 191 -8.08 -5.94 -19.05
CA SER A 191 -7.09 -5.46 -18.09
C SER A 191 -7.63 -4.31 -17.27
N LYS A 192 -8.22 -3.28 -17.89
CA LYS A 192 -8.87 -2.17 -17.16
C LYS A 192 -9.95 -2.67 -16.19
N THR A 193 -10.82 -3.57 -16.63
CA THR A 193 -11.91 -4.11 -15.80
C THR A 193 -11.38 -4.94 -14.63
N ASN A 194 -10.37 -5.78 -14.88
CA ASN A 194 -9.76 -6.64 -13.88
C ASN A 194 -8.90 -5.85 -12.88
N PHE A 195 -8.20 -4.79 -13.32
CA PHE A 195 -7.53 -3.84 -12.42
C PHE A 195 -8.51 -3.13 -11.49
N VAL A 196 -9.65 -2.64 -12.01
CA VAL A 196 -10.70 -2.07 -11.16
C VAL A 196 -11.17 -3.10 -10.13
N THR A 197 -11.36 -4.36 -10.54
CA THR A 197 -11.74 -5.44 -9.63
C THR A 197 -10.70 -5.68 -8.53
N LEU A 198 -9.41 -5.72 -8.88
CA LEU A 198 -8.31 -5.86 -7.91
C LEU A 198 -8.29 -4.68 -6.92
N ILE A 199 -8.39 -3.45 -7.41
CA ILE A 199 -8.40 -2.25 -6.57
C ILE A 199 -9.61 -2.29 -5.62
N THR A 200 -10.80 -2.61 -6.13
CA THR A 200 -12.03 -2.68 -5.33
C THR A 200 -11.91 -3.75 -4.25
N ARG A 201 -11.49 -4.97 -4.58
CA ARG A 201 -11.32 -6.03 -3.57
C ARG A 201 -10.26 -5.69 -2.55
N THR A 202 -9.12 -5.15 -2.98
CA THR A 202 -8.04 -4.82 -2.06
C THR A 202 -8.43 -3.71 -1.08
N LYS A 203 -9.31 -2.79 -1.48
CA LYS A 203 -9.86 -1.74 -0.60
C LYS A 203 -11.01 -2.24 0.28
N ALA A 204 -11.85 -3.13 -0.23
CA ALA A 204 -13.05 -3.60 0.45
C ALA A 204 -12.76 -4.74 1.46
N GLU A 205 -11.75 -5.56 1.19
CA GLU A 205 -11.45 -6.77 1.94
C GLU A 205 -10.05 -6.69 2.55
N PRO A 206 -9.93 -6.45 3.87
CA PRO A 206 -8.62 -6.41 4.56
C PRO A 206 -7.81 -7.71 4.42
N ARG A 207 -8.49 -8.84 4.20
CA ARG A 207 -7.91 -10.17 4.00
C ARG A 207 -7.45 -10.43 2.57
N PHE A 208 -7.81 -9.59 1.62
CA PHE A 208 -7.44 -9.82 0.23
C PHE A 208 -5.91 -9.82 0.11
N PRO A 209 -5.32 -10.76 -0.64
CA PRO A 209 -3.88 -10.86 -0.79
C PRO A 209 -3.26 -9.54 -1.22
N LEU A 210 -2.02 -9.29 -0.81
CA LEU A 210 -1.22 -8.25 -1.45
C LEU A 210 -0.95 -8.71 -2.89
N CYS A 211 -1.18 -7.83 -3.86
CA CYS A 211 -1.12 -8.20 -5.26
C CYS A 211 0.19 -7.72 -5.88
N LEU A 212 0.90 -8.63 -6.54
CA LEU A 212 2.12 -8.36 -7.29
C LEU A 212 1.84 -8.55 -8.78
N ILE A 213 1.83 -7.46 -9.52
CA ILE A 213 1.72 -7.45 -10.97
C ILE A 213 3.10 -7.71 -11.56
N VAL A 214 3.26 -8.83 -12.25
CA VAL A 214 4.48 -9.20 -12.97
C VAL A 214 4.28 -8.82 -14.43
N SER A 215 5.02 -7.82 -14.91
CA SER A 215 4.92 -7.32 -16.27
C SER A 215 6.10 -7.81 -17.11
N THR A 216 5.81 -8.40 -18.27
CA THR A 216 6.83 -9.00 -19.17
C THR A 216 7.29 -8.03 -20.25
N ASN A 217 6.43 -7.11 -20.70
CA ASN A 217 6.76 -6.10 -21.71
C ASN A 217 7.05 -4.72 -21.09
N GLY A 218 7.54 -4.70 -19.83
CA GLY A 218 7.76 -3.49 -19.06
C GLY A 218 6.49 -2.95 -18.40
N ILE A 219 6.64 -1.89 -17.61
CA ILE A 219 5.54 -1.37 -16.79
C ILE A 219 4.65 -0.44 -17.63
N THR A 220 3.37 -0.76 -17.69
CA THR A 220 2.38 0.05 -18.44
C THR A 220 1.94 1.28 -17.67
N GLU A 221 1.39 2.28 -18.36
CA GLU A 221 0.84 3.49 -17.71
C GLU A 221 -0.26 3.17 -16.69
N LEU A 222 -1.08 2.15 -16.98
CA LEU A 222 -2.14 1.68 -16.08
C LEU A 222 -1.54 1.11 -14.78
N GLN A 223 -0.45 0.35 -14.90
CA GLN A 223 0.29 -0.19 -13.76
C GLN A 223 0.98 0.95 -12.99
N GLN A 224 1.63 1.91 -13.65
CA GLN A 224 2.23 3.08 -12.96
C GLN A 224 1.18 3.88 -12.17
N LYS A 225 -0.03 4.02 -12.73
CA LYS A 225 -1.14 4.73 -12.07
C LYS A 225 -1.61 4.02 -10.81
N HIS A 226 -1.80 2.70 -10.87
CA HIS A 226 -2.49 1.94 -9.82
C HIS A 226 -1.58 1.14 -8.90
N CYS A 227 -0.33 0.91 -9.30
CA CYS A 227 0.65 0.12 -8.58
C CYS A 227 1.83 0.97 -8.07
N LEU A 228 2.53 0.45 -7.08
CA LEU A 228 3.86 0.87 -6.69
C LEU A 228 4.87 0.13 -7.57
N PHE A 229 5.59 0.85 -8.41
CA PHE A 229 6.59 0.24 -9.28
C PHE A 229 7.84 -0.14 -8.48
N LEU A 230 8.30 -1.37 -8.61
CA LEU A 230 9.51 -1.85 -7.97
C LEU A 230 10.61 -1.92 -9.03
N PRO A 231 11.67 -1.10 -8.91
CA PRO A 231 12.75 -1.08 -9.89
C PRO A 231 13.47 -2.42 -9.93
N HIS A 232 13.96 -2.75 -11.13
CA HIS A 232 14.71 -3.96 -11.39
C HIS A 232 16.02 -3.95 -10.59
N GLU A 233 16.38 -5.10 -10.02
CA GLU A 233 17.67 -5.29 -9.37
C GLU A 233 18.70 -5.68 -10.41
N GLU A 234 19.70 -4.83 -10.64
CA GLU A 234 20.85 -5.25 -11.45
C GLU A 234 21.48 -6.48 -10.76
N SER A 235 21.51 -7.59 -11.50
CA SER A 235 22.09 -8.87 -11.11
C SER A 235 23.39 -8.64 -10.32
N HIS A 236 23.38 -8.98 -9.02
CA HIS A 236 24.50 -9.30 -8.11
C HIS A 236 24.25 -8.90 -6.64
N THR A 237 23.05 -8.46 -6.24
CA THR A 237 22.72 -8.35 -4.80
C THR A 237 22.74 -9.73 -4.15
N ALA A 238 23.54 -9.86 -3.09
CA ALA A 238 23.78 -11.12 -2.39
C ALA A 238 22.47 -11.83 -2.06
N ALA A 239 22.28 -13.02 -2.63
CA ALA A 239 21.14 -13.86 -2.35
C ALA A 239 21.00 -14.10 -0.84
N LEU A 240 19.92 -13.59 -0.24
CA LEU A 240 19.66 -13.83 1.17
C LEU A 240 19.07 -15.24 1.33
N PRO A 241 19.66 -16.11 2.18
CA PRO A 241 19.15 -17.46 2.40
C PRO A 241 17.94 -17.43 3.35
N LEU A 242 16.76 -17.05 2.84
CA LEU A 242 15.62 -16.65 3.67
C LEU A 242 14.52 -17.70 3.86
N ALA A 243 14.67 -18.91 3.32
CA ALA A 243 13.64 -19.97 3.42
C ALA A 243 13.23 -20.24 4.86
N GLU A 244 14.22 -20.33 5.76
CA GLU A 244 13.98 -20.58 7.18
C GLU A 244 13.26 -19.41 7.86
N ILE A 245 13.57 -18.17 7.49
CA ILE A 245 12.98 -16.97 8.08
C ILE A 245 11.50 -16.87 7.72
N PHE A 246 11.14 -17.04 6.45
CA PHE A 246 9.75 -16.96 6.03
C PHE A 246 8.89 -18.05 6.69
N SER A 247 9.41 -19.27 6.82
CA SER A 247 8.70 -20.36 7.51
C SER A 247 8.48 -20.10 9.01
N LYS A 248 9.34 -19.29 9.65
CA LYS A 248 9.32 -19.01 11.09
C LYS A 248 8.80 -17.62 11.45
N LEU A 249 8.65 -16.72 10.48
CA LEU A 249 8.35 -15.30 10.73
C LEU A 249 7.06 -15.14 11.53
N CYS A 250 6.00 -15.85 11.15
CA CYS A 250 4.73 -15.84 11.88
C CYS A 250 4.91 -16.28 13.33
N ALA A 251 5.61 -17.39 13.57
CA ALA A 251 5.88 -17.88 14.92
C ALA A 251 6.73 -16.88 15.72
N LEU A 252 7.74 -16.24 15.12
CA LEU A 252 8.56 -15.24 15.81
C LEU A 252 7.73 -14.03 16.27
N VAL A 253 6.82 -13.56 15.42
CA VAL A 253 5.85 -12.50 15.76
C VAL A 253 4.91 -12.96 16.88
N GLU A 254 4.36 -14.17 16.79
CA GLU A 254 3.46 -14.74 17.81
C GLU A 254 4.13 -14.87 19.19
N HIS A 255 5.40 -15.21 19.25
CA HIS A 255 6.13 -15.34 20.52
C HIS A 255 6.61 -14.00 21.08
N ASN A 256 6.59 -12.92 20.29
CA ASN A 256 7.13 -11.61 20.67
C ASN A 256 6.23 -10.43 20.20
N PRO A 257 4.92 -10.43 20.52
CA PRO A 257 3.97 -9.47 19.94
C PRO A 257 4.31 -8.02 20.27
N ASP A 258 4.55 -7.69 21.55
CA ASP A 258 4.83 -6.31 21.96
C ASP A 258 6.14 -5.78 21.34
N ALA A 259 7.13 -6.65 21.16
CA ALA A 259 8.41 -6.27 20.56
C ALA A 259 8.25 -6.01 19.06
N PHE A 260 7.44 -6.82 18.39
CA PHE A 260 7.07 -6.63 17.00
C PHE A 260 6.28 -5.32 16.80
N GLU A 261 5.25 -5.08 17.60
CA GLU A 261 4.45 -3.85 17.47
C GLU A 261 5.32 -2.59 17.67
N ARG A 262 6.15 -2.60 18.71
CA ARG A 262 7.09 -1.50 18.98
C ARG A 262 8.08 -1.29 17.83
N ILE A 263 8.59 -2.36 17.21
CA ILE A 263 9.56 -2.20 16.12
C ILE A 263 8.88 -1.69 14.84
N VAL A 264 7.67 -2.17 14.53
CA VAL A 264 6.88 -1.71 13.38
C VAL A 264 6.50 -0.24 13.54
N GLU A 265 5.90 0.14 14.67
CA GLU A 265 5.47 1.52 14.90
C GLU A 265 6.67 2.49 14.92
N ARG A 266 7.74 2.13 15.63
CA ARG A 266 8.94 2.97 15.69
C ARG A 266 9.60 3.11 14.33
N SER A 267 9.76 2.02 13.57
CA SER A 267 10.40 2.07 12.26
C SER A 267 9.57 2.88 11.27
N TYR A 268 8.25 2.72 11.27
CA TYR A 268 7.36 3.50 10.43
C TYR A 268 7.44 5.00 10.75
N ILE A 269 7.30 5.39 12.03
CA ILE A 269 7.38 6.80 12.45
C ILE A 269 8.76 7.39 12.12
N THR A 270 9.83 6.62 12.34
CA THR A 270 11.20 7.07 12.03
C THR A 270 11.38 7.27 10.52
N ALA A 271 10.90 6.33 9.70
CA ALA A 271 10.97 6.43 8.24
C ALA A 271 10.19 7.65 7.73
N LEU A 272 8.97 7.86 8.22
CA LEU A 272 8.20 9.06 7.93
C LEU A 272 8.95 10.33 8.34
N GLY A 273 9.48 10.39 9.56
CA GLY A 273 10.20 11.56 10.07
C GLY A 273 11.53 11.86 9.36
N SER A 274 12.12 10.87 8.68
CA SER A 274 13.35 11.03 7.90
C SER A 274 13.13 11.56 6.48
N LEU A 275 11.90 11.51 5.99
CA LEU A 275 11.52 11.94 4.65
C LEU A 275 10.75 13.26 4.71
N ASP A 276 10.85 14.07 3.65
CA ASP A 276 10.08 15.30 3.50
C ASP A 276 8.57 15.01 3.63
N GLU A 277 7.83 15.90 4.31
CA GLU A 277 6.37 15.82 4.41
C GLU A 277 5.71 15.91 3.03
N GLU A 278 6.34 16.59 2.07
CA GLU A 278 5.86 16.69 0.69
C GLU A 278 6.28 15.50 -0.21
N CYS A 279 7.02 14.52 0.31
CA CYS A 279 7.44 13.34 -0.46
C CYS A 279 6.21 12.52 -0.90
N ALA A 280 6.03 12.39 -2.21
CA ALA A 280 4.93 11.67 -2.86
C ALA A 280 4.80 10.20 -2.42
N PHE A 281 5.95 9.56 -2.16
CA PHE A 281 6.07 8.13 -1.87
C PHE A 281 6.43 7.84 -0.41
N ARG A 282 6.22 8.81 0.48
CA ARG A 282 6.65 8.75 1.88
C ARG A 282 6.11 7.53 2.63
N ASN A 283 4.83 7.20 2.43
CA ASN A 283 4.19 6.07 3.09
C ASN A 283 4.68 4.74 2.49
N GLU A 284 4.88 4.71 1.18
CA GLU A 284 5.34 3.56 0.43
C GLU A 284 6.79 3.19 0.82
N ILE A 285 7.69 4.18 0.95
CA ILE A 285 9.05 3.98 1.48
C ILE A 285 9.00 3.53 2.94
N ALA A 286 8.14 4.12 3.76
CA ALA A 286 7.99 3.70 5.16
C ALA A 286 7.56 2.23 5.28
N LEU A 287 6.67 1.76 4.41
CA LEU A 287 6.25 0.35 4.36
C LEU A 287 7.39 -0.60 3.98
N LEU A 288 8.19 -0.25 2.97
CA LEU A 288 9.37 -1.05 2.60
C LEU A 288 10.41 -1.07 3.73
N ASN A 289 10.59 0.06 4.42
CA ASN A 289 11.51 0.16 5.55
C ASN A 289 11.05 -0.71 6.74
N VAL A 290 9.75 -0.73 7.06
CA VAL A 290 9.18 -1.64 8.06
C VAL A 290 9.52 -3.09 7.72
N SER A 291 9.35 -3.49 6.45
CA SER A 291 9.65 -4.86 6.00
C SER A 291 11.14 -5.22 6.19
N SER A 292 12.03 -4.30 5.84
CA SER A 292 13.49 -4.43 6.07
C SER A 292 13.84 -4.56 7.55
N VAL A 293 13.25 -3.74 8.42
CA VAL A 293 13.51 -3.76 9.86
C VAL A 293 13.00 -5.05 10.50
N VAL A 294 11.83 -5.53 10.09
CA VAL A 294 11.30 -6.82 10.55
C VAL A 294 12.20 -7.97 10.13
N LEU A 295 12.71 -7.97 8.89
CA LEU A 295 13.66 -8.98 8.43
C LEU A 295 14.89 -9.04 9.36
N CYS A 296 15.48 -7.88 9.62
CA CYS A 296 16.65 -7.76 10.49
C CYS A 296 16.35 -8.23 11.92
N TRP A 297 15.15 -7.93 12.43
CA TRP A 297 14.69 -8.38 13.74
C TRP A 297 14.52 -9.90 13.81
N ALA A 298 13.89 -10.51 12.81
CA ALA A 298 13.70 -11.95 12.73
C ALA A 298 15.06 -12.67 12.66
N LEU A 299 15.99 -12.19 11.84
CA LEU A 299 17.37 -12.70 11.74
C LEU A 299 18.12 -12.66 13.07
N LYS A 300 17.97 -11.56 13.82
CA LYS A 300 18.57 -11.43 15.17
C LYS A 300 17.99 -12.45 16.16
N LEU A 301 16.67 -12.68 16.13
CA LEU A 301 16.03 -13.70 16.97
C LEU A 301 16.45 -15.13 16.61
N LEU A 302 16.74 -15.38 15.33
CA LEU A 302 17.29 -16.64 14.85
C LEU A 302 18.80 -16.79 15.12
N LYS A 303 19.41 -15.85 15.86
CA LYS A 303 20.85 -15.82 16.20
C LYS A 303 21.75 -15.72 14.96
N GLN A 304 21.31 -14.99 13.95
CA GLN A 304 22.05 -14.72 12.71
C GLN A 304 22.36 -13.21 12.57
N PRO A 305 23.19 -12.61 13.45
CA PRO A 305 23.43 -11.16 13.45
C PRO A 305 24.20 -10.67 12.21
N ASP A 306 25.12 -11.48 11.68
CA ASP A 306 25.90 -11.11 10.48
C ASP A 306 24.99 -11.01 9.26
N LEU A 307 24.08 -11.99 9.09
CA LEU A 307 23.06 -11.95 8.05
C LEU A 307 22.07 -10.78 8.24
N ALA A 308 21.76 -10.41 9.48
CA ALA A 308 20.94 -9.23 9.76
C ALA A 308 21.61 -7.93 9.28
N GLN A 309 22.94 -7.83 9.43
CA GLN A 309 23.69 -6.67 8.94
C GLN A 309 23.72 -6.63 7.42
N THR A 310 24.02 -7.75 6.76
CA THR A 310 23.99 -7.84 5.29
C THR A 310 22.59 -7.55 4.74
N ALA A 311 21.54 -8.10 5.35
CA ALA A 311 20.16 -7.83 4.95
C ALA A 311 19.80 -6.35 5.10
N HIS A 312 20.26 -5.69 6.18
CA HIS A 312 20.06 -4.27 6.37
C HIS A 312 20.69 -3.45 5.24
N GLU A 313 21.96 -3.70 4.92
CA GLU A 313 22.69 -2.97 3.87
C GLU A 313 22.05 -3.15 2.49
N VAL A 314 21.74 -4.39 2.13
CA VAL A 314 21.09 -4.72 0.84
C VAL A 314 19.70 -4.10 0.74
N CYS A 315 18.88 -4.23 1.78
CA CYS A 315 17.53 -3.65 1.76
C CYS A 315 17.55 -2.12 1.75
N GLN A 316 18.46 -1.48 2.49
CA GLN A 316 18.58 -0.02 2.48
C GLN A 316 19.08 0.51 1.14
N ALA A 317 20.06 -0.15 0.52
CA ALA A 317 20.49 0.19 -0.84
C ALA A 317 19.33 0.12 -1.84
N TYR A 318 18.52 -0.95 -1.76
CA TYR A 318 17.34 -1.11 -2.62
C TYR A 318 16.27 -0.05 -2.35
N ILE A 319 15.96 0.26 -1.09
CA ILE A 319 14.97 1.29 -0.73
C ILE A 319 15.42 2.67 -1.22
N ASN A 320 16.71 2.99 -1.09
CA ASN A 320 17.27 4.24 -1.61
C ASN A 320 17.20 4.29 -3.15
N ASN A 321 17.41 3.16 -3.82
CA ASN A 321 17.22 3.08 -5.27
C ASN A 321 15.75 3.32 -5.65
N CYS A 322 14.80 2.74 -4.91
CA CYS A 322 13.38 3.01 -5.12
C CYS A 322 13.06 4.49 -4.97
N LEU A 323 13.54 5.14 -3.92
CA LEU A 323 13.34 6.57 -3.71
C LEU A 323 13.93 7.38 -4.87
N SER A 324 15.17 7.07 -5.28
CA SER A 324 15.83 7.77 -6.39
C SER A 324 15.12 7.58 -7.72
N GLU A 325 14.66 6.37 -8.04
CA GLU A 325 13.93 6.06 -9.27
C GLU A 325 12.52 6.68 -9.28
N TRP A 326 11.85 6.69 -8.13
CA TRP A 326 10.54 7.31 -8.02
C TRP A 326 10.65 8.84 -8.09
N ASP A 327 11.65 9.43 -7.45
CA ASP A 327 11.94 10.86 -7.55
C ASP A 327 12.38 11.24 -8.98
N SER A 328 13.23 10.43 -9.63
CA SER A 328 13.64 10.68 -11.03
C SER A 328 12.47 10.51 -12.00
N SER A 329 11.54 9.58 -11.73
CA SER A 329 10.30 9.41 -12.49
C SER A 329 9.32 10.58 -12.30
N LEU A 330 9.46 11.37 -11.24
CA LEU A 330 8.76 12.65 -11.08
C LEU A 330 9.42 13.73 -11.94
N ASP A 331 10.76 13.76 -11.96
CA ASP A 331 11.57 14.74 -12.69
C ASP A 331 11.46 14.59 -14.22
N CYS A 332 11.55 13.37 -14.77
CA CYS A 332 11.41 13.17 -16.22
C CYS A 332 9.95 13.26 -16.74
N ASN A 333 8.97 13.33 -15.83
CA ASN A 333 7.54 13.24 -16.14
C ASN A 333 6.79 14.56 -15.89
N ALA A 334 7.43 15.62 -15.39
CA ALA A 334 6.73 16.89 -15.09
C ALA A 334 5.94 17.45 -16.29
N LYS A 335 6.51 17.35 -17.51
CA LYS A 335 5.83 17.70 -18.78
C LYS A 335 4.61 16.82 -19.05
N GLU A 336 4.76 15.52 -18.91
CA GLU A 336 3.73 14.53 -19.23
C GLU A 336 2.62 14.50 -18.16
N ILE A 337 2.97 14.65 -16.89
CA ILE A 337 2.01 14.88 -15.79
C ILE A 337 1.21 16.15 -16.05
N LEU A 338 1.87 17.25 -16.40
CA LEU A 338 1.17 18.50 -16.73
C LEU A 338 0.22 18.30 -17.91
N ARG A 339 0.67 17.61 -18.96
CA ARG A 339 -0.12 17.28 -20.14
C ARG A 339 -1.37 16.47 -19.77
N ARG A 340 -1.22 15.41 -18.97
CA ARG A 340 -2.32 14.58 -18.45
C ARG A 340 -3.29 15.37 -17.58
N VAL A 341 -2.78 16.22 -16.70
CA VAL A 341 -3.58 17.10 -15.84
C VAL A 341 -4.45 18.02 -16.68
N LEU A 342 -3.86 18.67 -17.68
CA LEU A 342 -4.58 19.60 -18.56
C LEU A 342 -5.61 18.87 -19.43
N TYR A 343 -5.28 17.70 -19.99
CA TYR A 343 -6.26 16.90 -20.73
C TYR A 343 -7.41 16.41 -19.85
N SER A 344 -7.11 15.88 -18.66
CA SER A 344 -8.14 15.38 -17.74
C SER A 344 -9.05 16.51 -17.27
N ALA A 345 -8.49 17.69 -16.96
CA ALA A 345 -9.26 18.86 -16.59
C ALA A 345 -10.12 19.39 -17.74
N GLN A 346 -9.65 19.29 -18.98
CA GLN A 346 -10.42 19.67 -20.16
C GLN A 346 -11.59 18.71 -20.40
N GLU A 347 -11.36 17.39 -20.32
CA GLU A 347 -12.41 16.37 -20.45
C GLU A 347 -13.49 16.50 -19.37
N ALA A 348 -13.10 16.82 -18.14
CA ALA A 348 -14.01 17.05 -17.02
C ALA A 348 -14.75 18.41 -17.08
N GLY A 349 -14.44 19.27 -18.06
CA GLY A 349 -14.98 20.64 -18.13
C GLY A 349 -14.47 21.56 -17.00
N GLY A 350 -13.38 21.18 -16.34
CA GLY A 350 -12.70 21.96 -15.32
C GLY A 350 -11.99 23.20 -15.89
N ILE A 351 -11.53 23.13 -17.14
CA ILE A 351 -10.88 24.24 -17.85
C ILE A 351 -11.50 24.55 -19.23
N ARG A 352 -11.37 25.80 -19.69
CA ARG A 352 -11.69 26.21 -21.07
C ARG A 352 -10.47 26.81 -21.75
N LEU A 353 -10.23 26.41 -22.99
CA LEU A 353 -9.09 26.87 -23.78
C LEU A 353 -9.53 27.94 -24.79
N LEU A 354 -9.04 29.16 -24.61
CA LEU A 354 -9.44 30.33 -25.39
C LEU A 354 -8.30 30.79 -26.29
N ARG A 355 -8.60 31.21 -27.53
CA ARG A 355 -7.59 31.82 -28.40
C ARG A 355 -7.45 33.31 -28.09
N TYR A 356 -6.20 33.79 -28.01
CA TYR A 356 -5.91 35.21 -27.84
C TYR A 356 -6.56 36.03 -28.97
N GLY A 357 -7.31 37.07 -28.62
CA GLY A 357 -8.09 37.88 -29.56
C GLY A 357 -9.49 37.35 -29.88
N LYS A 358 -9.89 36.20 -29.34
CA LYS A 358 -11.27 35.69 -29.31
C LYS A 358 -11.78 35.49 -27.87
N VAL A 359 -11.24 36.29 -26.95
CA VAL A 359 -11.63 36.25 -25.53
C VAL A 359 -12.79 37.23 -25.37
N ASP A 360 -13.94 36.73 -24.95
CA ASP A 360 -15.14 37.53 -24.73
C ASP A 360 -15.28 37.92 -23.24
N SER A 361 -16.39 38.56 -22.88
CA SER A 361 -16.66 38.99 -21.50
C SER A 361 -16.89 37.83 -20.52
N SER A 362 -16.91 36.56 -20.98
CA SER A 362 -17.08 35.38 -20.13
C SER A 362 -15.75 34.84 -19.57
N TYR A 363 -14.63 35.54 -19.81
CA TYR A 363 -13.32 35.16 -19.31
C TYR A 363 -13.27 35.05 -17.77
N ASP A 364 -12.86 33.89 -17.29
CA ASP A 364 -12.67 33.55 -15.89
C ASP A 364 -11.24 33.06 -15.65
N SER A 365 -10.44 33.84 -14.91
CA SER A 365 -9.03 33.51 -14.63
C SER A 365 -8.83 32.24 -13.81
N ASP A 366 -9.89 31.75 -13.15
CA ASP A 366 -9.86 30.53 -12.35
C ASP A 366 -10.33 29.29 -13.14
N ARG A 367 -10.69 29.44 -14.43
CA ARG A 367 -11.09 28.31 -15.30
C ARG A 367 -10.52 28.39 -16.72
N ASP A 368 -10.07 29.55 -17.16
CA ASP A 368 -9.71 29.76 -18.56
C ASP A 368 -8.19 29.83 -18.77
N ILE A 369 -7.74 29.15 -19.81
CA ILE A 369 -6.35 29.15 -20.29
C ILE A 369 -6.34 29.83 -21.65
N VAL A 370 -5.53 30.88 -21.80
CA VAL A 370 -5.47 31.69 -23.01
C VAL A 370 -4.26 31.31 -23.85
N GLN A 371 -4.50 30.77 -25.04
CA GLN A 371 -3.47 30.46 -26.03
C GLN A 371 -3.07 31.72 -26.79
N LYS A 372 -1.82 32.18 -26.61
CA LYS A 372 -1.26 33.35 -27.30
C LYS A 372 -0.05 32.93 -28.13
N GLY A 373 -0.25 32.79 -29.44
CA GLY A 373 0.77 32.26 -30.33
C GLY A 373 0.97 30.76 -30.07
N GLY A 374 2.22 30.34 -29.83
CA GLY A 374 2.54 28.97 -29.41
C GLY A 374 2.25 28.70 -27.94
N ASP A 375 2.30 29.72 -27.08
CA ASP A 375 2.30 29.55 -25.62
C ASP A 375 0.90 29.65 -25.01
N PHE A 376 0.78 29.15 -23.78
CA PHE A 376 -0.42 29.15 -22.97
C PHE A 376 -0.26 30.07 -21.75
N LEU A 377 -1.29 30.85 -21.47
CA LEU A 377 -1.34 31.79 -20.35
C LEU A 377 -2.39 31.33 -19.35
N LEU A 378 -1.98 31.16 -18.10
CA LEU A 378 -2.85 30.68 -17.04
C LEU A 378 -2.43 31.24 -15.68
N LYS A 379 -3.37 31.26 -14.73
CA LYS A 379 -3.12 31.70 -13.36
C LYS A 379 -2.37 30.62 -12.58
N GLY A 380 -1.38 31.01 -11.78
CA GLY A 380 -0.60 30.05 -10.98
C GLY A 380 -1.44 29.26 -9.98
N SER A 381 -2.46 29.89 -9.38
CA SER A 381 -3.39 29.19 -8.47
C SER A 381 -4.23 28.14 -9.19
N LEU A 382 -4.64 28.41 -10.43
CA LEU A 382 -5.33 27.44 -11.28
C LEU A 382 -4.42 26.26 -11.58
N LEU A 383 -3.19 26.51 -12.01
CA LEU A 383 -2.22 25.43 -12.27
C LEU A 383 -2.01 24.53 -11.05
N LYS A 384 -1.79 25.14 -9.87
CA LYS A 384 -1.61 24.39 -8.62
C LYS A 384 -2.85 23.56 -8.28
N TYR A 385 -4.05 24.15 -8.41
CA TYR A 385 -5.31 23.46 -8.19
C TYR A 385 -5.46 22.23 -9.11
N LEU A 386 -5.22 22.40 -10.41
CA LEU A 386 -5.35 21.31 -11.38
C LEU A 386 -4.38 20.16 -11.09
N ILE A 387 -3.13 20.46 -10.70
CA ILE A 387 -2.16 19.41 -10.34
C ILE A 387 -2.64 18.66 -9.09
N CYS A 388 -3.09 19.36 -8.05
CA CYS A 388 -3.60 18.70 -6.85
C CYS A 388 -4.84 17.82 -7.13
N GLU A 389 -5.72 18.27 -8.02
CA GLU A 389 -6.97 17.57 -8.32
C GLU A 389 -6.75 16.35 -9.23
N TYR A 390 -5.97 16.51 -10.31
CA TYR A 390 -5.86 15.50 -11.39
C TYR A 390 -4.55 14.71 -11.37
N ALA A 391 -3.54 15.12 -10.59
CA ALA A 391 -2.30 14.37 -10.36
C ALA A 391 -2.13 14.07 -8.86
N GLN A 392 -3.11 13.34 -8.31
CA GLN A 392 -3.06 12.89 -6.92
C GLN A 392 -1.84 11.97 -6.70
N GLY A 393 -1.03 12.29 -5.70
CA GLY A 393 0.24 11.62 -5.43
C GLY A 393 1.46 12.37 -5.96
N TYR A 394 1.31 13.56 -6.55
CA TYR A 394 2.43 14.38 -7.00
C TYR A 394 2.48 15.72 -6.24
N SER A 395 3.68 16.21 -5.90
CA SER A 395 3.85 17.53 -5.31
C SER A 395 3.69 18.61 -6.39
N ALA A 396 2.68 19.47 -6.23
CA ALA A 396 2.45 20.59 -7.14
C ALA A 396 3.61 21.60 -7.11
N SER A 397 4.24 21.79 -5.95
CA SER A 397 5.45 22.62 -5.80
C SER A 397 6.61 22.06 -6.62
N ALA A 398 6.84 20.75 -6.51
CA ALA A 398 7.93 20.08 -7.23
C ALA A 398 7.73 20.17 -8.76
N ILE A 399 6.54 19.85 -9.27
CA ILE A 399 6.22 19.93 -10.70
C ILE A 399 6.41 21.36 -11.23
N ILE A 400 5.89 22.37 -10.50
CA ILE A 400 6.02 23.76 -10.90
C ILE A 400 7.50 24.18 -10.92
N SER A 401 8.26 23.81 -9.89
CA SER A 401 9.68 24.16 -9.77
C SER A 401 10.50 23.52 -10.89
N HIS A 402 10.21 22.26 -11.23
CA HIS A 402 10.86 21.55 -12.31
C HIS A 402 10.56 22.17 -13.69
N LEU A 403 9.28 22.49 -13.96
CA LEU A 403 8.91 23.20 -15.20
C LEU A 403 9.56 24.59 -15.30
N GLN A 404 9.82 25.25 -14.17
CA GLN A 404 10.53 26.52 -14.12
C GLN A 404 12.04 26.36 -14.38
N SER A 405 12.68 25.35 -13.78
CA SER A 405 14.11 25.07 -14.00
C SER A 405 14.41 24.66 -15.45
N GLU A 406 13.48 23.98 -16.12
CA GLU A 406 13.60 23.66 -17.55
C GLU A 406 13.20 24.82 -18.49
N HIS A 407 12.88 26.01 -17.94
CA HIS A 407 12.43 27.19 -18.70
C HIS A 407 11.17 26.95 -19.55
N LEU A 408 10.29 26.07 -19.08
CA LEU A 408 9.03 25.70 -19.74
C LEU A 408 7.84 26.45 -19.16
N LEU A 409 7.92 26.78 -17.88
CA LEU A 409 7.01 27.65 -17.16
C LEU A 409 7.77 28.89 -16.71
N SER A 410 7.16 30.06 -16.81
CA SER A 410 7.78 31.29 -16.31
C SER A 410 7.99 31.23 -14.79
N GLU A 411 9.17 31.67 -14.31
CA GLU A 411 9.48 31.75 -12.87
C GLU A 411 8.51 32.63 -12.09
N PHE A 412 8.04 33.73 -12.70
CA PHE A 412 7.14 34.67 -12.07
C PHE A 412 5.89 34.90 -12.89
N SER A 413 4.76 35.12 -12.21
CA SER A 413 3.54 35.59 -12.85
C SER A 413 3.70 37.06 -13.23
N ILE A 414 3.58 37.37 -14.52
CA ILE A 414 3.74 38.73 -15.03
C ILE A 414 2.35 39.32 -15.30
N ALA A 415 2.16 40.60 -15.00
CA ALA A 415 0.95 41.33 -15.38
C ALA A 415 0.84 41.37 -16.91
N LYS A 416 -0.17 40.69 -17.46
CA LYS A 416 -0.46 40.65 -18.89
C LYS A 416 -1.83 41.27 -19.15
N LYS A 417 -1.87 42.14 -20.16
CA LYS A 417 -3.10 42.69 -20.73
C LYS A 417 -3.70 41.68 -21.70
N ILE A 418 -4.80 41.06 -21.29
CA ILE A 418 -5.63 40.23 -22.18
C ILE A 418 -6.68 41.15 -22.81
N ARG A 419 -6.71 41.21 -24.14
CA ARG A 419 -7.73 41.95 -24.87
C ARG A 419 -9.02 41.13 -24.87
N ILE A 420 -10.07 41.72 -24.30
CA ILE A 420 -11.45 41.25 -24.41
C ILE A 420 -12.11 42.00 -25.56
N ASP A 421 -13.08 41.37 -26.22
CA ASP A 421 -13.87 41.94 -27.32
C ASP A 421 -14.17 43.44 -27.13
N ASN A 422 -14.16 44.19 -28.24
CA ASN A 422 -14.33 45.65 -28.29
C ASN A 422 -13.23 46.50 -27.63
N GLY A 423 -12.01 45.94 -27.46
CA GLY A 423 -10.83 46.75 -27.10
C GLY A 423 -10.70 47.04 -25.60
N THR A 424 -11.49 46.36 -24.77
CA THR A 424 -11.32 46.35 -23.32
C THR A 424 -10.16 45.43 -22.95
N TYR A 425 -9.41 45.75 -21.89
CA TYR A 425 -8.30 44.93 -21.42
C TYR A 425 -8.53 44.49 -19.98
N VAL A 426 -8.22 43.23 -19.69
CA VAL A 426 -8.10 42.71 -18.33
C VAL A 426 -6.63 42.53 -18.00
N ASP A 427 -6.21 43.17 -16.91
CA ASP A 427 -4.90 42.94 -16.31
C ASP A 427 -4.97 41.68 -15.45
N ALA A 428 -4.26 40.63 -15.88
CA ALA A 428 -4.16 39.39 -15.14
C ALA A 428 -2.68 39.06 -14.90
N ARG A 429 -2.34 38.66 -13.67
CA ARG A 429 -1.01 38.10 -13.37
C ARG A 429 -1.00 36.64 -13.75
N LEU A 430 -0.33 36.32 -14.85
CA LEU A 430 -0.37 35.00 -15.46
C LEU A 430 1.03 34.42 -15.62
N LEU A 431 1.12 33.12 -15.47
CA LEU A 431 2.26 32.33 -15.88
C LEU A 431 2.19 32.08 -17.39
N THR A 432 3.37 31.95 -18.00
CA THR A 432 3.52 31.54 -19.40
C THR A 432 4.01 30.11 -19.42
N LEU A 433 3.23 29.22 -20.03
CA LEU A 433 3.58 27.83 -20.27
C LEU A 433 3.89 27.63 -21.75
N LYS A 434 5.08 27.12 -22.06
CA LYS A 434 5.54 26.90 -23.44
C LYS A 434 4.77 25.78 -24.14
N ARG A 435 4.59 25.91 -25.45
CA ARG A 435 3.95 24.88 -26.29
C ARG A 435 4.61 23.51 -26.19
N SER A 436 5.93 23.49 -26.08
CA SER A 436 6.75 22.26 -26.01
C SER A 436 6.39 21.36 -24.83
N CYS A 437 5.64 21.86 -23.83
CA CYS A 437 5.10 21.02 -22.76
C CYS A 437 3.95 20.12 -23.22
N LEU A 438 3.34 20.42 -24.37
CA LEU A 438 2.08 19.81 -24.82
C LEU A 438 2.21 19.13 -26.19
N THR A 439 3.38 19.21 -26.85
CA THR A 439 3.65 18.60 -28.14
C THR A 439 5.00 17.89 -28.13
N GLU A 440 5.03 16.61 -28.52
CA GLU A 440 6.25 15.77 -28.60
C GLU A 440 7.21 16.13 -29.74
N TYR A 441 6.82 17.02 -30.64
CA TYR A 441 7.66 17.45 -31.75
C TYR A 441 8.29 18.81 -31.43
N GLU A 442 9.61 18.80 -31.22
CA GLU A 442 10.42 19.97 -31.58
C GLU A 442 10.26 20.12 -33.10
N ASP A 443 9.66 21.24 -33.54
CA ASP A 443 9.78 21.67 -34.93
C ASP A 443 11.28 21.92 -35.16
N SER A 444 11.95 20.92 -35.73
CA SER A 444 13.30 21.02 -36.24
C SER A 444 13.28 21.96 -37.45
N ASP A 445 13.69 23.21 -37.24
CA ASP A 445 14.08 24.15 -38.30
C ASP A 445 15.53 23.87 -38.77
#